data_AF-F2N8A4-F1
#
_entry.id   AF-F2N8A4-F1
#
_cell.length_a   1.000
_cell.length_b   1.000
_cell.length_c   1.000
_cell.angle_alpha   90.00
_cell.angle_beta   90.00
_cell.angle_gamma   90.00
#
_symmetry.space_group_name_H-M   'P 1'
#
loop_
_entity.id
_entity.type
_entity.pdbx_description
1 polymer ?
#
loop_
_entity_poly.entity_id
_entity_poly.type
_entity_poly.pdbx_seq_one_letter_code
_entity_poly.pdbx_strand_id
1 'polypeptide(L)' 'MPLLIINADDFGYSAGINHGILDAFTEGILTSATLMANMPGFDMAADMARANPDLKARVRAICCLRGQAMRTQM' A
#
# COMPACT_ATOMS: atom_id res chain seq x y z
N MET A 1 1.19 7.32 -27.11
CA MET A 1 1.21 6.06 -26.32
C MET A 1 0.24 6.19 -25.17
N PRO A 2 -0.65 5.21 -24.93
CA PRO A 2 -1.56 5.25 -23.79
C PRO A 2 -0.82 4.96 -22.48
N LEU A 3 -1.20 5.65 -21.40
CA LEU A 3 -0.69 5.40 -20.05
C LEU A 3 -1.46 4.21 -19.44
N LEU A 4 -0.74 3.17 -19.01
CA LEU A 4 -1.31 2.02 -18.31
C LEU A 4 -1.00 2.12 -16.81
N ILE A 5 -2.04 2.12 -15.98
CA ILE A 5 -1.94 2.09 -14.51
C ILE A 5 -2.43 0.72 -14.04
N ILE A 6 -1.52 -0.06 -13.47
CA ILE A 6 -1.80 -1.30 -12.76
C ILE A 6 -1.72 -0.96 -11.26
N ASN A 7 -2.88 -0.96 -10.61
CA ASN A 7 -3.01 -0.63 -9.19
C ASN A 7 -3.26 -1.90 -8.38
N ALA A 8 -2.48 -2.11 -7.31
CA ALA A 8 -2.81 -3.11 -6.31
C ALA A 8 -3.70 -2.54 -5.21
N ASP A 9 -4.71 -3.31 -4.79
CA ASP A 9 -5.58 -2.95 -3.68
C ASP A 9 -5.14 -3.65 -2.38
N ASP A 10 -5.73 -3.28 -1.26
CA ASP A 10 -5.54 -3.95 0.05
C ASP A 10 -4.12 -3.91 0.64
N PHE A 11 -3.23 -3.01 0.18
CA PHE A 11 -1.93 -2.84 0.84
C PHE A 11 -2.14 -2.41 2.29
N GLY A 12 -1.48 -3.04 3.24
CA GLY A 12 -1.73 -2.86 4.67
C GLY A 12 -2.77 -3.81 5.28
N TYR A 13 -3.47 -4.65 4.50
CA TYR A 13 -4.45 -5.61 5.05
C TYR A 13 -3.80 -6.69 5.93
N SER A 14 -2.78 -7.38 5.40
CA SER A 14 -2.05 -8.44 6.11
C SER A 14 -0.60 -8.54 5.63
N ALA A 15 0.26 -9.20 6.40
CA ALA A 15 1.67 -9.37 6.05
C ALA A 15 1.88 -10.07 4.69
N GLY A 16 1.09 -11.09 4.39
CA GLY A 16 1.16 -11.82 3.11
C GLY A 16 0.76 -10.96 1.92
N ILE A 17 -0.29 -10.14 2.07
CA ILE A 17 -0.71 -9.18 1.03
C ILE A 17 0.38 -8.12 0.82
N ASN A 18 0.97 -7.61 1.91
CA ASN A 18 2.03 -6.62 1.82
C ASN A 18 3.25 -7.12 1.05
N HIS A 19 3.69 -8.36 1.31
CA HIS A 19 4.83 -8.95 0.61
C HIS A 19 4.50 -9.15 -0.87
N GLY A 20 3.33 -9.70 -1.21
CA GLY A 20 2.95 -9.89 -2.61
C GLY A 20 2.86 -8.58 -3.40
N ILE A 21 2.38 -7.50 -2.77
CA ILE A 21 2.34 -6.17 -3.40
C ILE A 21 3.74 -5.59 -3.55
N LEU A 22 4.60 -5.74 -2.55
CA LEU A 22 5.98 -5.29 -2.66
C LEU A 22 6.73 -6.04 -3.77
N ASP A 23 6.63 -7.36 -3.81
CA ASP A 23 7.26 -8.22 -4.81
C ASP A 23 6.80 -7.82 -6.22
N ALA A 24 5.49 -7.72 -6.43
CA ALA A 24 4.93 -7.32 -7.73
C ALA A 24 5.28 -5.88 -8.14
N PHE A 25 5.55 -5.00 -7.18
CA PHE A 25 6.09 -3.66 -7.46
C PHE A 25 7.57 -3.72 -7.84
N THR A 26 8.38 -4.51 -7.13
CA THR A 26 9.82 -4.67 -7.43
C THR A 26 10.08 -5.34 -8.78
N GLU A 27 9.20 -6.26 -9.18
CA GLU A 27 9.22 -6.90 -10.51
C GLU A 27 8.69 -5.98 -11.64
N GLY A 28 8.26 -4.76 -11.30
CA GLY A 28 7.81 -3.76 -12.28
C GLY A 28 6.41 -3.99 -12.86
N ILE A 29 5.65 -4.94 -12.31
CA ILE A 29 4.28 -5.24 -12.74
C ILE A 29 3.32 -4.16 -12.24
N LEU A 30 3.47 -3.76 -10.96
CA LEU A 30 2.61 -2.75 -10.36
C LEU A 30 3.13 -1.33 -10.59
N THR A 31 2.18 -0.43 -10.81
CA THR A 31 2.46 1.00 -10.99
C THR A 31 1.95 1.84 -9.82
N SER A 32 0.99 1.37 -9.05
CA SER A 32 0.49 2.07 -7.87
C SER A 32 -0.11 1.07 -6.88
N ALA A 33 -0.34 1.52 -5.64
CA ALA A 33 -1.03 0.71 -4.65
C ALA A 33 -1.93 1.56 -3.74
N THR A 34 -3.00 0.96 -3.21
CA THR A 34 -3.90 1.59 -2.24
C THR A 34 -3.58 1.07 -0.84
N LEU A 35 -3.14 1.95 0.06
CA LEU A 35 -2.79 1.62 1.45
C LEU A 35 -3.98 1.78 2.39
N MET A 36 -4.32 0.74 3.12
CA MET A 36 -5.39 0.71 4.10
C MET A 36 -4.88 1.12 5.49
N ALA A 37 -5.23 2.35 5.89
CA ALA A 37 -4.68 3.00 7.07
C ALA A 37 -5.00 2.32 8.42
N ASN A 38 -6.13 1.61 8.51
CA ASN A 38 -6.66 1.06 9.77
C ASN A 38 -6.60 -0.48 9.83
N MET A 39 -5.69 -1.10 9.07
CA MET A 39 -5.61 -2.56 8.98
C MET A 39 -4.39 -3.12 9.72
N PRO A 40 -4.43 -4.39 10.17
CA PRO A 40 -3.35 -4.97 10.98
C PRO A 40 -1.96 -4.95 10.33
N GLY A 41 -1.90 -4.92 9.00
CA GLY A 41 -0.65 -4.86 8.24
C GLY A 41 -0.18 -3.43 7.93
N PHE A 42 -0.84 -2.39 8.41
CA PHE A 42 -0.54 -0.99 8.05
C PHE A 42 0.90 -0.60 8.40
N ASP A 43 1.35 -0.86 9.63
CA ASP A 43 2.68 -0.43 10.08
C ASP A 43 3.79 -1.05 9.22
N MET A 44 3.66 -2.35 8.92
CA MET A 44 4.57 -3.07 8.02
C MET A 44 4.53 -2.47 6.61
N ALA A 45 3.34 -2.19 6.08
CA ALA A 45 3.19 -1.60 4.75
C ALA A 45 3.78 -0.18 4.70
N ALA A 46 3.65 0.61 5.77
CA ALA A 46 4.23 1.93 5.90
C ALA A 46 5.76 1.87 5.96
N ASP A 47 6.34 0.92 6.69
CA ASP A 47 7.79 0.69 6.72
C ASP A 47 8.33 0.26 5.36
N MET A 48 7.64 -0.67 4.68
CA MET A 48 7.99 -1.10 3.32
C MET A 48 7.92 0.06 2.32
N ALA A 49 6.89 0.89 2.39
CA ALA A 49 6.80 2.09 1.57
C ALA A 49 7.91 3.10 1.91
N ARG A 50 8.23 3.32 3.20
CA ARG A 50 9.35 4.19 3.60
C ARG A 50 10.69 3.71 3.05
N ALA A 51 10.92 2.40 3.02
CA ALA A 51 12.11 1.80 2.44
C ALA A 51 12.17 1.88 0.90
N ASN A 52 11.03 2.10 0.22
CA ASN A 52 10.91 2.16 -1.23
C ASN A 52 10.29 3.50 -1.68
N PRO A 53 11.11 4.55 -1.91
CA PRO A 53 10.62 5.90 -2.22
C PRO A 53 9.68 5.98 -3.42
N ASP A 54 9.91 5.15 -4.44
CA ASP A 54 9.06 5.08 -5.64
C ASP A 54 7.68 4.48 -5.33
N LEU A 55 7.63 3.45 -4.48
CA LEU A 55 6.37 2.88 -4.01
C LEU A 55 5.62 3.92 -3.16
N LYS A 56 6.32 4.59 -2.24
CA LYS A 56 5.73 5.64 -1.38
C LYS A 56 5.07 6.77 -2.19
N ALA A 57 5.71 7.24 -3.26
CA ALA A 57 5.16 8.29 -4.10
C ALA A 57 3.89 7.88 -4.86
N ARG A 58 3.68 6.58 -5.04
CA ARG A 58 2.61 5.99 -5.86
C ARG A 58 1.56 5.25 -5.01
N VAL A 59 1.72 5.29 -3.69
CA VAL A 59 0.77 4.75 -2.73
C VAL A 59 -0.25 5.82 -2.35
N ARG A 60 -1.54 5.49 -2.47
CA ARG A 60 -2.63 6.33 -1.97
C ARG A 60 -3.26 5.69 -0.75
N ALA A 61 -3.23 6.39 0.38
CA ALA A 61 -3.86 5.91 1.59
C ALA A 61 -5.39 6.09 1.53
N ILE A 62 -6.14 5.03 1.87
CA ILE A 62 -7.57 5.04 2.09
C ILE A 62 -7.86 4.71 3.56
N CYS A 63 -8.77 5.48 4.15
CA CYS A 63 -9.30 5.18 5.48
C CYS A 63 -10.52 4.26 5.31
N CYS A 64 -10.33 2.95 5.52
CA CYS A 64 -11.46 2.03 5.58
C CYS A 64 -12.18 2.18 6.93
N LEU A 65 -13.33 2.87 6.91
CA LEU A 65 -14.21 3.03 8.06
C LEU A 65 -15.03 1.75 8.29
N ARG A 66 -14.44 0.68 8.82
CA ARG A 66 -15.21 -0.37 9.52
C ARG A 66 -15.64 0.12 10.91
N GLY A 67 -16.21 1.32 11.01
CA GLY A 67 -16.59 1.96 12.27
C GLY A 67 -15.43 2.34 13.20
N GLN A 68 -14.18 2.30 12.73
CA GLN A 68 -12.99 2.66 13.52
C GLN A 68 -12.39 3.99 13.06
N ALA A 69 -12.06 4.86 14.01
CA ALA A 69 -11.42 6.14 13.77
C ALA A 69 -9.99 5.98 13.23
N MET A 70 -9.54 6.96 12.44
CA MET A 70 -8.21 7.00 11.85
C MET A 70 -7.14 6.98 12.96
N ARG A 71 -6.30 5.93 13.01
CA ARG A 71 -5.10 5.96 13.85
C ARG A 71 -4.04 6.79 13.12
N THR A 72 -3.95 8.07 13.45
CA THR A 72 -2.79 8.89 13.07
C THR A 72 -1.59 8.41 13.88
N GLN A 73 -0.73 7.58 13.29
CA GLN A 73 0.63 7.38 13.79
C GLN A 73 1.59 8.15 12.87
N MET A 74 2.31 9.08 13.50
CA MET A 74 3.37 9.94 12.95
C MET A 74 4.48 9.14 12.25
#